data_AF-A0A821V430-F1
#
_entry.id   AF-A0A821V430-F1
#
_cell.length_a   1.000
_cell.length_b   1.000
_cell.length_c   1.000
_cell.angle_alpha   90.00
_cell.angle_beta   90.00
_cell.angle_gamma   90.00
#
_symmetry.space_group_name_H-M   'P 1'
#
loop_
_entity.id
_entity.type
_entity.pdbx_description
1 polymer ?
#
loop_
_entity_poly.entity_id
_entity_poly.type
_entity_poly.pdbx_seq_one_letter_code
_entity_poly.pdbx_strand_id
1 'polypeptide(L)'
;MENLPIWNDNLQLFQMKIFQLYQSLQNTKGSIHTRLVTLRDLLKCCHRLSSLSISLSVDRQLAFYDVLDCFASFLPKTNRSEIIHSIGTLFNMNNQEAEFYAFKSMLEFDDHDNQYFTIGHIKLEIQKKKNQLLQQQYCFAKTRTAMFILERIARSVQMNEPV
;
A
#
# COMPACT_ATOMS: atom_id res chain seq x y z
N MET A 1 10.72 23.24 -19.73
CA MET A 1 9.95 23.72 -18.57
C MET A 1 9.22 22.49 -18.03
N GLU A 2 9.85 21.81 -17.08
CA GLU A 2 9.31 20.62 -16.45
C GLU A 2 8.16 21.04 -15.52
N ASN A 3 6.96 20.54 -15.79
CA ASN A 3 5.81 20.73 -14.92
C ASN A 3 6.08 19.96 -13.62
N LEU A 4 6.61 20.68 -12.62
CA LEU A 4 6.79 20.18 -11.27
C LEU A 4 5.42 19.80 -10.67
N PRO A 5 5.33 18.69 -9.93
CA PRO A 5 4.08 18.23 -9.37
C PRO A 5 3.53 19.22 -8.33
N ILE A 6 2.20 19.23 -8.21
CA ILE A 6 1.32 20.08 -7.37
C ILE A 6 1.69 20.08 -5.87
N TRP A 7 2.68 19.28 -5.46
CA TRP A 7 3.14 19.11 -4.08
C TRP A 7 4.35 19.96 -3.69
N ASN A 8 5.01 20.63 -4.64
CA ASN A 8 6.24 21.37 -4.34
C ASN A 8 6.02 22.53 -3.36
N ASP A 9 4.82 23.14 -3.35
CA ASP A 9 4.55 24.28 -2.46
C ASP A 9 4.16 23.86 -1.03
N ASN A 10 3.96 22.56 -0.74
CA ASN A 10 3.48 22.13 0.58
C ASN A 10 3.90 20.70 1.00
N LEU A 11 5.05 20.20 0.54
CA LEU A 11 5.61 18.92 1.01
C LEU A 11 5.71 18.85 2.54
N GLN A 12 6.09 19.97 3.18
CA GLN A 12 6.16 20.10 4.63
C GLN A 12 4.79 19.90 5.30
N LEU A 13 3.72 20.45 4.72
CA LEU A 13 2.36 20.26 5.22
C LEU A 13 1.91 18.79 5.09
N PHE A 14 2.26 18.13 3.98
CA PHE A 14 1.96 16.70 3.81
C PHE A 14 2.71 15.82 4.81
N GLN A 15 4.01 16.08 5.01
CA GLN A 15 4.82 15.40 6.03
C GLN A 15 4.23 15.60 7.43
N MET A 16 3.81 16.83 7.78
CA MET A 16 3.13 17.13 9.03
C MET A 16 1.84 16.33 9.19
N LYS A 17 1.02 16.25 8.14
CA LYS A 17 -0.24 15.50 8.17
C LYS A 17 -0.02 13.98 8.33
N ILE A 18 0.99 13.41 7.66
CA ILE A 18 1.38 12.00 7.85
C ILE A 18 1.83 11.76 9.29
N PHE A 19 2.61 12.67 9.86
CA PHE A 19 3.05 12.55 11.25
C PHE A 19 1.88 12.67 12.25
N GLN A 20 0.94 13.60 12.00
CA GLN A 20 -0.28 13.73 12.80
C GLN A 20 -1.15 12.47 12.74
N LEU A 21 -1.27 11.85 11.57
CA LEU A 21 -1.95 10.56 11.41
C LEU A 21 -1.25 9.46 12.22
N TYR A 22 0.08 9.38 12.17
CA TYR A 22 0.83 8.43 12.97
C TYR A 22 0.61 8.62 14.48
N GLN A 23 0.61 9.88 14.95
CA GLN A 23 0.34 10.21 16.35
C GLN A 23 -1.10 9.84 16.77
N SER A 24 -2.09 10.14 15.92
CA SER A 24 -3.48 9.80 16.23
C SER A 24 -3.67 8.29 16.35
N LEU A 25 -3.04 7.51 15.48
CA LEU A 25 -3.09 6.05 15.51
C LEU A 25 -2.38 5.44 16.72
N GLN A 26 -1.25 6.00 17.17
CA GLN A 26 -0.62 5.57 18.43
C GLN A 26 -1.49 5.82 19.65
N ASN A 27 -2.27 6.92 19.62
CA ASN A 27 -3.16 7.29 20.71
C ASN A 27 -4.47 6.50 20.72
N THR A 28 -4.77 5.75 19.65
CA THR A 28 -5.89 4.79 19.69
C THR A 28 -5.54 3.69 20.69
N LYS A 29 -6.24 3.67 21.82
CA LYS A 29 -6.08 2.64 22.85
C LYS A 29 -6.38 1.29 22.19
N GLY A 30 -5.32 0.54 21.89
CA GLY A 30 -5.45 -0.79 21.32
C GLY A 30 -6.35 -1.64 22.21
N SER A 31 -7.28 -2.37 21.61
CA SER A 31 -7.79 -3.58 22.24
C SER A 31 -6.59 -4.50 22.50
N ILE A 32 -6.65 -5.35 23.52
CA ILE A 32 -5.58 -6.29 23.92
C ILE A 32 -5.08 -7.17 22.74
N HIS A 33 -5.84 -7.23 21.64
CA HIS A 33 -5.55 -8.02 20.44
C HIS A 33 -5.12 -7.23 19.20
N THR A 34 -4.97 -5.90 19.26
CA THR A 34 -4.60 -5.09 18.09
C THR A 34 -3.17 -4.57 18.21
N ARG A 35 -2.31 -5.00 17.28
CA ARG A 35 -0.98 -4.42 17.05
C ARG A 35 -1.08 -2.90 16.98
N LEU A 36 -0.16 -2.19 17.63
CA LEU A 36 -0.06 -0.73 17.55
C LEU A 36 0.83 -0.32 16.36
N VAL A 37 0.58 0.88 15.81
CA VAL A 37 1.48 1.50 14.83
C VAL A 37 2.79 1.87 15.51
N THR A 38 3.92 1.46 14.94
CA THR A 38 5.25 1.69 15.49
C THR A 38 6.03 2.71 14.67
N LEU A 39 7.15 3.21 15.20
CA LEU A 39 8.08 4.06 14.43
C LEU A 39 8.57 3.36 13.15
N ARG A 40 8.71 2.02 13.19
CA ARG A 40 9.07 1.23 11.99
C ARG A 40 8.03 1.38 10.89
N ASP A 41 6.75 1.42 11.23
CA ASP A 41 5.66 1.58 10.27
C ASP A 41 5.68 2.98 9.63
N LEU A 42 6.00 4.01 10.43
CA LEU A 42 6.20 5.37 9.90
C LEU A 42 7.39 5.42 8.95
N LEU A 43 8.54 4.85 9.33
CA LEU A 43 9.74 4.85 8.49
C LEU A 43 9.51 4.08 7.17
N LYS A 44 8.82 2.93 7.24
CA LYS A 44 8.39 2.16 6.06
C LYS A 44 7.50 2.99 5.15
N CYS A 45 6.50 3.67 5.71
CA CYS A 45 5.62 4.59 4.98
C CYS A 45 6.40 5.70 4.28
N CYS A 46 7.31 6.38 5.00
CA CYS A 46 8.17 7.42 4.43
C CYS A 46 9.05 6.89 3.30
N HIS A 47 9.65 5.71 3.46
CA HIS A 47 10.48 5.08 2.43
C HIS A 47 9.68 4.81 1.16
N ARG A 48 8.50 4.20 1.29
CA ARG A 48 7.61 3.93 0.14
C ARG A 48 7.17 5.19 -0.56
N LEU A 49 6.72 6.21 0.17
CA LEU A 49 6.32 7.49 -0.40
C LEU A 49 7.48 8.19 -1.11
N SER A 50 8.71 8.07 -0.60
CA SER A 50 9.89 8.66 -1.24
C SER A 50 10.24 8.02 -2.59
N SER A 51 9.81 6.78 -2.84
CA SER A 51 10.01 6.10 -4.12
C SER A 51 9.03 6.51 -5.21
N LEU A 52 7.93 7.19 -4.83
CA LEU A 52 6.90 7.62 -5.76
C LEU A 52 7.24 9.01 -6.30
N SER A 53 7.29 9.15 -7.62
CA SER A 53 7.45 10.43 -8.30
C SER A 53 6.11 11.17 -8.41
N ILE A 54 5.48 11.51 -7.27
CA ILE A 54 4.05 11.88 -7.14
C ILE A 54 3.61 12.92 -8.19
N SER A 55 3.20 12.43 -9.36
CA SER A 55 2.67 13.22 -10.47
C SER A 55 1.53 12.40 -11.10
N LEU A 56 0.42 13.06 -11.45
CA LEU A 56 -0.84 12.43 -11.88
C LEU A 56 -1.63 11.68 -10.78
N SER A 57 -2.86 11.30 -11.13
CA SER A 57 -3.82 10.60 -10.27
C SER A 57 -3.41 9.17 -9.87
N VAL A 58 -2.58 8.52 -10.69
CA VAL A 58 -2.11 7.14 -10.48
C VAL A 58 -1.18 7.07 -9.27
N ASP A 59 -0.21 7.99 -9.16
CA ASP A 59 0.72 8.01 -8.03
C ASP A 59 0.03 8.36 -6.71
N ARG A 60 -1.03 9.17 -6.76
CA ARG A 60 -1.89 9.46 -5.60
C ARG A 60 -2.57 8.21 -5.07
N GLN A 61 -3.04 7.33 -5.97
CA GLN A 61 -3.67 6.06 -5.59
C GLN A 61 -2.64 5.09 -5.01
N LEU A 62 -1.44 4.99 -5.61
CA LEU A 62 -0.34 4.18 -5.08
C LEU A 62 0.11 4.66 -3.70
N ALA A 63 0.25 5.97 -3.52
CA ALA A 63 0.59 6.57 -2.23
C ALA A 63 -0.47 6.27 -1.16
N PHE A 64 -1.76 6.32 -1.52
CA PHE A 64 -2.85 5.91 -0.64
C PHE A 64 -2.71 4.44 -0.20
N TYR A 65 -2.42 3.52 -1.14
CA TYR A 65 -2.22 2.11 -0.80
C TYR A 65 -1.02 1.89 0.11
N ASP A 66 0.09 2.59 -0.11
CA ASP A 66 1.28 2.48 0.74
C ASP A 66 1.02 2.94 2.17
N VAL A 67 0.34 4.09 2.35
CA VAL A 67 -0.04 4.58 3.68
C VAL A 67 -1.01 3.62 4.35
N LEU A 68 -2.01 3.13 3.62
CA LEU A 68 -2.97 2.15 4.11
C LEU A 68 -2.29 0.85 4.57
N ASP A 69 -1.36 0.33 3.76
CA ASP A 69 -0.62 -0.89 4.07
C ASP A 69 0.18 -0.73 5.37
N CYS A 70 0.87 0.40 5.53
CA CYS A 70 1.70 0.65 6.71
C CYS A 70 0.89 0.86 7.99
N PHE A 71 -0.27 1.53 7.90
CA PHE A 71 -0.97 2.03 9.09
C PHE A 71 -2.29 1.36 9.44
N ALA A 72 -2.99 0.77 8.46
CA ALA A 72 -4.36 0.29 8.68
C ALA A 72 -4.56 -1.21 8.37
N SER A 73 -3.58 -1.84 7.74
CA SER A 73 -3.72 -3.17 7.17
C SER A 73 -3.88 -4.31 8.19
N PHE A 74 -3.37 -4.12 9.40
CA PHE A 74 -3.47 -5.05 10.53
C PHE A 74 -4.72 -4.80 11.39
N LEU A 75 -5.51 -3.76 11.08
CA LEU A 75 -6.69 -3.41 11.84
C LEU A 75 -7.89 -4.27 11.45
N PRO A 76 -8.73 -4.67 12.42
CA PRO A 76 -9.99 -5.35 12.13
C PRO A 76 -10.93 -4.44 11.35
N LYS A 77 -11.75 -5.03 10.47
CA LYS A 77 -12.68 -4.30 9.58
C LYS A 77 -13.59 -3.31 10.33
N THR A 78 -13.99 -3.64 11.56
CA THR A 78 -14.89 -2.82 12.40
C THR A 78 -14.33 -1.44 12.74
N ASN A 79 -13.00 -1.32 12.85
CA ASN A 79 -12.32 -0.09 13.28
C ASN A 79 -11.54 0.56 12.13
N ARG A 80 -11.62 0.00 10.92
CA ARG A 80 -10.78 0.39 9.78
C ARG A 80 -11.37 1.55 8.97
N SER A 81 -12.68 1.78 9.02
CA SER A 81 -13.35 2.74 8.12
C SER A 81 -12.95 4.19 8.39
N GLU A 82 -12.97 4.63 9.66
CA GLU A 82 -12.59 6.00 10.04
C GLU A 82 -11.13 6.32 9.68
N ILE A 83 -10.25 5.34 9.85
CA ILE A 83 -8.83 5.47 9.50
C ILE A 83 -8.66 5.52 7.99
N ILE A 84 -9.39 4.69 7.24
CA ILE A 84 -9.41 4.73 5.77
C ILE A 84 -9.87 6.10 5.26
N HIS A 85 -10.94 6.65 5.83
CA HIS A 85 -11.44 7.98 5.45
C HIS A 85 -10.41 9.05 5.79
N SER A 86 -9.82 8.99 6.99
CA SER A 86 -8.76 9.92 7.40
C SER A 86 -7.57 9.89 6.44
N ILE A 87 -7.08 8.71 6.07
CA ILE A 87 -6.03 8.54 5.06
C ILE A 87 -6.50 9.09 3.70
N GLY A 88 -7.73 8.77 3.28
CA GLY A 88 -8.30 9.24 2.01
C GLY A 88 -8.33 10.76 1.92
N THR A 89 -8.69 11.46 3.00
CA THR A 89 -8.67 12.93 3.02
C THR A 89 -7.27 13.52 2.81
N LEU A 90 -6.20 12.83 3.25
CA LEU A 90 -4.81 13.26 2.97
C LEU A 90 -4.49 13.26 1.48
N PHE A 91 -5.15 12.39 0.73
CA PHE A 91 -4.99 12.22 -0.71
C PHE A 91 -6.14 12.85 -1.51
N ASN A 92 -6.93 13.74 -0.91
CA ASN A 92 -8.08 14.38 -1.55
C ASN A 92 -9.07 13.36 -2.18
N MET A 93 -9.26 12.23 -1.51
CA MET A 93 -10.26 11.22 -1.88
C MET A 93 -11.50 11.42 -1.01
N ASN A 94 -12.68 11.24 -1.61
CA ASN A 94 -13.90 11.18 -0.82
C ASN A 94 -14.04 9.81 -0.11
N ASN A 95 -14.96 9.71 0.85
CA ASN A 95 -15.13 8.48 1.65
C ASN A 95 -15.47 7.25 0.78
N GLN A 96 -16.24 7.42 -0.29
CA GLN A 96 -16.63 6.32 -1.18
C GLN A 96 -15.43 5.83 -2.00
N GLU A 97 -14.60 6.75 -2.50
CA GLU A 97 -13.35 6.44 -3.21
C GLU A 97 -12.36 5.73 -2.29
N ALA A 98 -12.14 6.26 -1.08
CA ALA A 98 -11.25 5.68 -0.09
C ALA A 98 -11.69 4.26 0.31
N GLU A 99 -12.99 4.01 0.48
CA GLU A 99 -13.52 2.66 0.73
C GLU A 99 -13.42 1.74 -0.49
N PHE A 100 -13.62 2.29 -1.69
CA PHE A 100 -13.51 1.54 -2.93
C PHE A 100 -12.11 0.99 -3.08
N TYR A 101 -11.08 1.84 -3.02
CA TYR A 101 -9.68 1.39 -3.01
C TYR A 101 -9.36 0.56 -1.74
N ALA A 102 -9.96 0.95 -0.62
CA ALA A 102 -9.99 0.27 0.68
C ALA A 102 -10.15 -1.26 0.59
N PHE A 103 -11.22 -1.62 -0.11
CA PHE A 103 -11.79 -2.95 -0.02
C PHE A 103 -12.22 -3.45 -1.38
N LYS A 104 -12.93 -2.65 -2.17
CA LYS A 104 -13.74 -3.08 -3.31
C LYS A 104 -12.97 -3.16 -4.63
N SER A 105 -11.77 -2.59 -4.71
CA SER A 105 -10.93 -2.68 -5.90
C SER A 105 -10.63 -4.14 -6.24
N MET A 106 -10.85 -4.48 -7.50
CA MET A 106 -10.47 -5.79 -8.03
C MET A 106 -8.98 -5.76 -8.32
N LEU A 107 -8.26 -6.77 -7.83
CA LEU A 107 -6.84 -6.93 -8.12
C LEU A 107 -6.70 -7.84 -9.33
N GLU A 108 -6.02 -7.35 -10.35
CA GLU A 108 -5.60 -8.17 -11.49
C GLU A 108 -4.43 -9.06 -11.06
N PHE A 109 -4.34 -10.28 -11.56
CA PHE A 109 -3.24 -11.19 -11.27
C PHE A 109 -2.82 -11.86 -12.57
N ASP A 110 -1.55 -11.69 -12.92
CA ASP A 110 -0.92 -12.31 -14.08
C ASP A 110 0.43 -12.92 -13.68
N ASP A 111 0.49 -14.25 -13.75
CA ASP A 111 1.65 -15.09 -13.52
C ASP A 111 2.07 -15.87 -14.78
N HIS A 112 1.49 -15.55 -15.94
CA HIS A 112 1.78 -16.23 -17.20
C HIS A 112 3.00 -15.64 -17.93
N ASP A 113 3.42 -14.44 -17.57
CA ASP A 113 4.63 -13.82 -18.10
C ASP A 113 5.90 -14.39 -17.44
N ASN A 114 6.79 -14.96 -18.26
CA ASN A 114 8.05 -15.55 -17.82
C ASN A 114 9.12 -14.51 -17.40
N GLN A 115 8.85 -13.22 -17.59
CA GLN A 115 9.73 -12.12 -17.22
C GLN A 115 9.16 -11.29 -16.07
N TYR A 116 7.85 -11.23 -15.93
CA TYR A 116 7.21 -10.37 -14.95
C TYR A 116 6.09 -11.09 -14.19
N PHE A 117 6.02 -10.81 -12.89
CA PHE A 117 4.89 -11.17 -12.06
C PHE A 117 4.08 -9.91 -11.77
N THR A 118 2.78 -9.93 -12.04
CA THR A 118 1.90 -8.78 -11.82
C THR A 118 0.76 -9.12 -10.87
N ILE A 119 0.58 -8.32 -9.83
CA ILE A 119 -0.56 -8.41 -8.90
C ILE A 119 -1.02 -7.00 -8.52
N GLY A 120 -2.30 -6.71 -8.76
CA GLY A 120 -2.88 -5.39 -8.55
C GLY A 120 -2.07 -4.33 -9.29
N HIS A 121 -1.45 -3.44 -8.52
CA HIS A 121 -0.66 -2.32 -9.06
C HIS A 121 0.85 -2.60 -9.07
N ILE A 122 1.26 -3.81 -8.70
CA ILE A 122 2.67 -4.19 -8.52
C ILE A 122 3.13 -5.05 -9.69
N LYS A 123 4.26 -4.68 -10.26
CA LYS A 123 4.97 -5.45 -11.29
C LYS A 123 6.39 -5.74 -10.81
N LEU A 124 6.73 -7.03 -10.70
CA LEU A 124 8.03 -7.52 -10.27
C LEU A 124 8.75 -8.20 -11.44
N GLU A 125 10.03 -7.92 -11.62
CA GLU A 125 10.86 -8.64 -12.58
C GLU A 125 11.28 -10.00 -11.99
N ILE A 126 11.05 -11.06 -12.76
CA ILE A 126 11.44 -12.42 -12.41
C ILE A 126 12.86 -12.64 -12.91
N GLN A 127 13.82 -12.73 -11.98
CA GLN A 127 15.18 -13.13 -12.36
C GLN A 127 15.17 -14.58 -12.84
N LYS A 128 15.47 -14.79 -14.13
CA LYS A 128 15.60 -16.11 -14.77
C LYS A 128 16.82 -16.86 -14.22
N LYS A 129 16.74 -17.38 -13.00
CA LYS A 129 17.66 -18.41 -12.50
C LYS A 129 16.84 -19.57 -11.94
N LYS A 130 16.87 -20.70 -12.68
CA LYS A 130 16.44 -22.05 -12.27
C LYS A 130 14.92 -22.33 -12.11
N ASN A 131 14.00 -21.49 -12.59
CA ASN A 131 12.56 -21.78 -12.51
C ASN A 131 12.04 -22.82 -13.53
N GLN A 132 12.88 -23.37 -14.42
CA GLN A 132 12.47 -24.49 -15.28
C GLN A 132 12.12 -25.76 -14.48
N LEU A 133 12.54 -25.88 -13.22
CA LEU A 133 12.27 -27.04 -12.36
C LEU A 133 11.04 -26.88 -11.44
N LEU A 134 10.42 -25.69 -11.40
CA LEU A 134 9.29 -25.39 -10.51
C LEU A 134 7.93 -25.35 -11.23
N GLN A 135 7.83 -25.96 -12.43
CA GLN A 135 6.53 -26.24 -13.09
C GLN A 135 5.72 -27.33 -12.35
N GLN A 136 5.86 -27.45 -11.03
CA GLN A 136 4.85 -28.12 -10.23
C GLN A 136 3.64 -27.20 -10.19
N GLN A 137 2.47 -27.73 -10.60
CA GLN A 137 1.20 -27.03 -10.65
C GLN A 137 0.74 -26.60 -9.24
N TYR A 138 1.35 -25.55 -8.69
CA TYR A 138 0.85 -24.91 -7.50
C TYR A 138 -0.35 -24.06 -7.89
N CYS A 139 -1.55 -24.52 -7.52
CA CYS A 139 -2.77 -23.77 -7.74
C CYS A 139 -2.90 -22.71 -6.63
N PHE A 140 -2.56 -21.45 -6.92
CA PHE A 140 -2.83 -20.36 -6.00
C PHE A 140 -4.34 -20.09 -5.94
N ALA A 141 -4.94 -20.25 -4.76
CA ALA A 141 -6.34 -19.93 -4.56
C ALA A 141 -6.55 -18.41 -4.58
N LYS A 142 -7.01 -17.88 -5.72
CA LYS A 142 -7.26 -16.45 -6.01
C LYS A 142 -8.47 -15.89 -5.24
N THR A 143 -8.58 -16.17 -3.94
CA THR A 143 -9.56 -15.51 -3.08
C THR A 143 -9.18 -14.04 -2.91
N ARG A 144 -10.17 -13.15 -2.79
CA ARG A 144 -9.93 -11.70 -2.63
C ARG A 144 -8.94 -11.40 -1.51
N THR A 145 -9.09 -12.04 -0.36
CA THR A 145 -8.18 -11.87 0.79
C THR A 145 -6.76 -12.31 0.47
N ALA A 146 -6.59 -13.47 -0.20
CA ALA A 146 -5.28 -13.95 -0.61
C ALA A 146 -4.61 -13.00 -1.61
N MET A 147 -5.37 -12.45 -2.56
CA MET A 147 -4.84 -11.47 -3.52
C MET A 147 -4.35 -10.19 -2.84
N PHE A 148 -5.11 -9.64 -1.88
CA PHE A 148 -4.67 -8.45 -1.13
C PHE A 148 -3.41 -8.73 -0.30
N ILE A 149 -3.29 -9.92 0.32
CA ILE A 149 -2.08 -10.30 1.04
C ILE A 149 -0.91 -10.42 0.05
N LEU A 150 -1.12 -11.06 -1.10
CA LEU A 150 -0.09 -11.25 -2.11
C LEU A 150 0.39 -9.92 -2.72
N GLU A 151 -0.51 -8.98 -3.00
CA GLU A 151 -0.16 -7.63 -3.46
C GLU A 151 0.76 -6.92 -2.46
N ARG A 152 0.45 -7.01 -1.16
CA ARG A 152 1.26 -6.39 -0.10
C ARG A 152 2.64 -7.02 0.06
N ILE A 153 2.70 -8.35 -0.07
CA ILE A 153 3.97 -9.08 -0.11
C ILE A 153 4.77 -8.62 -1.33
N ALA A 154 4.14 -8.58 -2.51
CA ALA A 154 4.78 -8.13 -3.74
C ALA A 154 5.29 -6.69 -3.62
N ARG A 155 4.52 -5.78 -3.02
CA ARG A 155 4.96 -4.40 -2.75
C ARG A 155 6.17 -4.37 -1.81
N SER A 156 6.18 -5.18 -0.76
CA SER A 156 7.31 -5.27 0.17
C SER A 156 8.57 -5.80 -0.53
N VAL A 157 8.43 -6.80 -1.41
CA VAL A 157 9.52 -7.29 -2.26
C VAL A 157 10.03 -6.20 -3.21
N GLN A 158 9.12 -5.47 -3.86
CA GLN A 158 9.46 -4.36 -4.77
C GLN A 158 10.31 -3.29 -4.06
N MET A 159 10.00 -3.04 -2.80
CA MET A 159 10.66 -2.03 -1.95
C MET A 159 11.88 -2.58 -1.20
N ASN A 160 12.25 -3.84 -1.39
CA ASN A 160 13.31 -4.52 -0.63
C ASN A 160 13.12 -4.46 0.90
N GLU A 161 11.88 -4.58 1.35
CA GLU A 161 11.51 -4.54 2.77
C GLU A 161 11.36 -5.96 3.35
N PRO A 162 11.59 -6.15 4.67
CA PRO A 162 11.23 -7.39 5.33
C PRO A 162 9.69 -7.56 5.35
N VAL A 163 9.25 -8.77 5.01
CA VAL A 163 7.83 -9.19 4.98
C VAL A 163 7.43 -9.74 6.35
#